data_AF-A0A9N7JNR1-F1
#
_entry.id   AF-A0A9N7JNR1-F1
#
_cell.length_a   1.000
_cell.length_b   1.000
_cell.length_c   1.000
_cell.angle_alpha   90.00
_cell.angle_beta   90.00
_cell.angle_gamma   90.00
#
_symmetry.space_group_name_H-M   'P 1'
#
loop_
_entity.id
_entity.type
_entity.pdbx_description
1 polymer ?
#
loop_
_entity_poly.entity_id
_entity_poly.type
_entity_poly.pdbx_seq_one_letter_code
_entity_poly.pdbx_strand_id
1 'polypeptide(L)'
;MYDIKQVSELTGVSKVTIYKKIKKLKDLGPFIVHKGDKTYILEDGLRLIKENLTVNKKVKLEVESELAIEDISMDLTINKELINLLTEQLKEKDTQLKEKDKQIAELHKLIENSQILLKEEQKKNDNQIYLADHFEEVDNKLQDIREKMEQKRSDKKYKNGFFKIFSK
;
A
#
# COMPACT_ATOMS: atom_id res chain seq x y z
N MET A 1 -7.50 -59.92 -46.43
CA MET A 1 -7.71 -60.53 -45.10
C MET A 1 -6.36 -60.54 -44.39
N TYR A 2 -6.28 -59.95 -43.20
CA TYR A 2 -5.03 -59.69 -42.48
C TYR A 2 -4.95 -60.55 -41.22
N ASP A 3 -3.77 -61.08 -40.91
CA ASP A 3 -3.57 -61.72 -39.61
C ASP A 3 -3.46 -60.67 -38.48
N ILE A 4 -3.55 -61.11 -37.23
CA ILE A 4 -3.44 -60.19 -36.08
C ILE A 4 -2.06 -59.49 -36.00
N LYS A 5 -1.01 -60.11 -36.55
CA LYS A 5 0.34 -59.52 -36.56
C LYS A 5 0.40 -58.34 -37.54
N GLN A 6 -0.12 -58.51 -38.75
CA GLN A 6 -0.24 -57.49 -39.79
C GLN A 6 -1.15 -56.36 -39.33
N VAL A 7 -2.28 -56.67 -38.68
CA VAL A 7 -3.15 -55.64 -38.10
C VAL A 7 -2.39 -54.85 -37.03
N SER A 8 -1.58 -55.51 -36.20
CA SER A 8 -0.75 -54.86 -35.17
C SER A 8 0.25 -53.88 -35.79
N GLU A 9 0.93 -54.29 -36.85
CA GLU A 9 1.88 -53.45 -37.60
C GLU A 9 1.18 -52.27 -38.29
N LEU A 10 0.02 -52.50 -38.93
CA LEU A 10 -0.72 -51.47 -39.68
C LEU A 10 -1.46 -50.44 -38.81
N THR A 11 -1.80 -50.81 -37.57
CA THR A 11 -2.52 -49.95 -36.63
C THR A 11 -1.61 -49.37 -35.54
N GLY A 12 -0.38 -49.88 -35.41
CA GLY A 12 0.57 -49.48 -34.37
C GLY A 12 0.17 -49.88 -32.94
N VAL A 13 -0.84 -50.76 -32.78
CA VAL A 13 -1.28 -51.24 -31.46
C VAL A 13 -0.90 -52.69 -31.23
N SER A 14 -0.66 -53.06 -29.98
CA SER A 14 -0.26 -54.43 -29.63
C SER A 14 -1.32 -55.47 -30.04
N LYS A 15 -0.87 -56.71 -30.33
CA LYS A 15 -1.75 -57.86 -30.58
C LYS A 15 -2.80 -58.03 -29.47
N VAL A 16 -2.39 -57.83 -28.22
CA VAL A 16 -3.29 -57.92 -27.04
C VAL A 16 -4.39 -56.86 -27.10
N THR A 17 -4.04 -55.63 -27.49
CA THR A 17 -5.01 -54.53 -27.66
C THR A 17 -6.01 -54.86 -28.77
N ILE A 18 -5.55 -55.49 -29.86
CA ILE A 18 -6.42 -55.91 -30.97
C ILE A 18 -7.40 -57.00 -30.50
N TYR A 19 -6.94 -58.03 -29.78
CA TYR A 19 -7.84 -59.04 -29.20
C TYR A 19 -8.84 -58.44 -28.21
N LYS A 20 -8.43 -57.46 -27.40
CA LYS A 20 -9.34 -56.72 -26.52
C LYS A 20 -10.39 -55.94 -27.31
N LYS A 21 -10.00 -55.29 -28.41
CA LYS A 21 -10.93 -54.56 -29.29
C LYS A 21 -11.91 -55.50 -29.99
N ILE A 22 -11.44 -56.64 -30.47
CA ILE A 22 -12.29 -57.72 -31.01
C ILE A 22 -13.35 -58.15 -30.00
N LYS A 23 -12.98 -58.31 -28.72
CA LYS A 23 -13.93 -58.69 -27.67
C LYS A 23 -14.90 -57.57 -27.29
N LYS A 24 -14.47 -56.31 -27.35
CA LYS A 24 -15.26 -55.14 -26.92
C LYS A 24 -16.19 -54.61 -28.00
N LEU A 25 -15.77 -54.61 -29.26
CA LEU A 25 -16.54 -54.08 -30.40
C LEU A 25 -17.37 -55.21 -31.01
N LYS A 26 -18.63 -55.31 -30.60
CA LYS A 26 -19.57 -56.32 -31.11
C LYS A 26 -19.76 -56.22 -32.64
N ASP A 27 -19.66 -55.00 -33.17
CA ASP A 27 -19.80 -54.69 -34.60
C ASP A 27 -18.60 -55.18 -35.45
N LEU A 28 -17.51 -55.60 -34.80
CA LEU A 28 -16.36 -56.19 -35.48
C LEU A 28 -16.56 -57.70 -35.76
N GLY A 29 -17.53 -58.34 -35.10
CA GLY A 29 -17.85 -59.76 -35.23
C GLY A 29 -17.96 -60.26 -36.68
N PRO A 30 -18.73 -59.58 -37.56
CA PRO A 30 -18.89 -59.97 -38.96
C PRO A 30 -17.61 -59.91 -39.80
N PHE A 31 -16.60 -59.14 -39.35
CA PHE A 31 -15.36 -58.91 -40.07
C PHE A 31 -14.21 -59.81 -39.60
N ILE A 32 -14.50 -60.76 -38.71
CA ILE A 32 -13.52 -61.69 -38.14
C ILE A 32 -13.72 -63.07 -38.78
N VAL A 33 -12.63 -63.63 -39.28
CA VAL A 33 -12.60 -64.95 -39.91
C VAL A 33 -11.65 -65.86 -39.15
N HIS A 34 -12.15 -66.99 -38.69
CA HIS A 34 -11.34 -68.04 -38.06
C HIS A 34 -11.03 -69.13 -39.09
N LYS A 35 -9.74 -69.41 -39.31
CA LYS A 35 -9.28 -70.55 -40.12
C LYS A 35 -8.31 -71.38 -39.29
N GLY A 36 -8.80 -72.51 -38.76
CA GLY A 36 -8.07 -73.31 -37.77
C GLY A 36 -7.76 -72.49 -36.52
N ASP A 37 -6.51 -72.57 -36.04
CA ASP A 37 -6.06 -71.88 -34.82
C ASP A 37 -5.71 -70.39 -35.04
N LYS A 38 -5.95 -69.85 -36.25
CA LYS A 38 -5.61 -68.47 -36.60
C LYS A 38 -6.85 -67.62 -36.84
N THR A 39 -6.84 -66.43 -36.22
CA THR A 39 -7.84 -65.38 -36.41
C THR A 39 -7.34 -64.35 -37.42
N TYR A 40 -8.23 -63.98 -38.33
CA TYR A 40 -7.98 -62.97 -39.34
C TYR A 40 -9.04 -61.88 -39.33
N ILE A 41 -8.66 -60.68 -39.76
CA ILE A 41 -9.53 -59.51 -39.84
C ILE A 41 -9.67 -59.10 -41.30
N LEU A 42 -10.90 -58.88 -41.74
CA LEU A 42 -11.21 -58.32 -43.05
C LEU A 42 -10.85 -56.83 -43.12
N GLU A 43 -10.74 -56.30 -44.32
CA GLU A 43 -10.30 -54.92 -44.54
C GLU A 43 -11.21 -53.87 -43.89
N ASP A 44 -12.52 -54.09 -43.91
CA ASP A 44 -13.49 -53.23 -43.23
C ASP A 44 -13.31 -53.25 -41.70
N GLY A 45 -12.97 -54.40 -41.13
CA GLY A 45 -12.69 -54.51 -39.71
C GLY A 45 -11.40 -53.77 -39.31
N LEU A 46 -10.39 -53.77 -40.18
CA LEU A 46 -9.17 -52.99 -39.98
C LEU A 46 -9.47 -51.48 -39.99
N ARG A 47 -10.31 -51.01 -40.92
CA ARG A 47 -10.75 -49.62 -41.00
C ARG A 47 -11.46 -49.20 -39.71
N LEU A 48 -12.40 -50.01 -39.23
CA LEU A 48 -13.14 -49.75 -38.00
C LEU A 48 -12.20 -49.66 -36.78
N ILE A 49 -11.21 -50.56 -36.67
CA ILE A 49 -10.21 -50.50 -35.58
C ILE A 49 -9.44 -49.16 -35.62
N LYS A 50 -9.03 -48.72 -36.82
CA LYS A 50 -8.28 -47.47 -37.04
C LYS A 50 -9.09 -46.24 -36.65
N GLU A 51 -10.34 -46.15 -37.11
CA GLU A 51 -11.26 -45.05 -36.78
C GLU A 51 -11.46 -44.93 -35.27
N ASN A 52 -11.72 -46.06 -34.60
CA ASN A 52 -11.92 -46.10 -33.16
C ASN A 52 -10.66 -45.74 -32.35
N LEU A 53 -9.45 -45.88 -32.92
CA LEU A 53 -8.21 -45.39 -32.29
C LEU A 53 -8.08 -43.86 -32.44
N THR A 54 -8.45 -43.31 -33.59
CA THR A 54 -8.36 -41.86 -33.85
C THR A 54 -9.34 -41.03 -33.04
N VAL A 55 -10.57 -41.51 -32.84
CA VAL A 55 -11.61 -40.80 -32.06
C VAL A 55 -11.19 -40.64 -30.60
N ASN A 56 -10.66 -41.68 -29.96
CA ASN A 56 -10.18 -41.61 -28.57
C ASN A 56 -9.03 -40.61 -28.38
N LYS A 57 -8.19 -40.41 -29.40
CA LYS A 57 -7.10 -39.43 -29.35
C LYS A 57 -7.62 -38.00 -29.44
N LYS A 58 -8.64 -37.74 -30.26
CA LYS A 58 -9.26 -36.41 -30.41
C LYS A 58 -10.00 -35.97 -29.14
N VAL A 59 -10.84 -36.84 -28.58
CA VAL A 59 -11.59 -36.57 -27.35
C VAL A 59 -10.66 -36.23 -26.18
N LYS A 60 -9.51 -36.88 -26.08
CA LYS A 60 -8.55 -36.59 -25.01
C LYS A 60 -7.89 -35.20 -25.16
N LEU A 61 -7.61 -34.78 -26.39
CA LEU A 61 -7.00 -33.48 -26.68
C LEU A 61 -7.99 -32.32 -26.44
N GLU A 62 -9.27 -32.51 -26.78
CA GLU A 62 -10.31 -31.49 -26.57
C GLU A 62 -10.52 -31.23 -25.07
N VAL A 63 -10.62 -32.29 -24.26
CA VAL A 63 -10.76 -32.17 -22.79
C VAL A 63 -9.54 -31.51 -22.13
N GLU A 64 -8.32 -31.86 -22.56
CA GLU A 64 -7.09 -31.21 -22.06
C GLU A 64 -7.03 -29.73 -22.46
N SER A 65 -7.59 -29.34 -23.62
CA SER A 65 -7.62 -27.94 -24.06
C SER A 65 -8.65 -27.08 -23.34
N GLU A 66 -9.84 -27.63 -23.02
CA GLU A 66 -10.89 -26.91 -22.30
C GLU A 66 -10.47 -26.61 -20.85
N LEU A 67 -9.87 -27.61 -20.17
CA LEU A 67 -9.33 -27.42 -18.81
C LEU A 67 -8.23 -26.36 -18.76
N ALA A 68 -7.34 -26.34 -19.76
CA ALA A 68 -6.28 -25.33 -19.83
C ALA A 68 -6.82 -23.91 -20.08
N ILE A 69 -7.91 -23.76 -20.84
CA ILE A 69 -8.54 -22.45 -21.09
C ILE A 69 -9.26 -21.94 -19.82
N GLU A 70 -9.92 -22.82 -19.08
CA GLU A 70 -10.61 -22.48 -17.84
C GLU A 70 -9.62 -22.03 -16.74
N ASP A 71 -8.50 -22.74 -16.59
CA ASP A 71 -7.43 -22.36 -15.65
C ASP A 71 -6.82 -20.99 -15.99
N ILE A 72 -6.52 -20.72 -17.28
CA ILE A 72 -5.99 -19.43 -17.72
C ILE A 72 -7.01 -18.29 -17.48
N SER A 73 -8.30 -18.56 -17.70
CA SER A 73 -9.38 -17.59 -17.48
C SER A 73 -9.55 -17.22 -16.00
N MET A 74 -9.46 -18.20 -15.09
CA MET A 74 -9.47 -17.96 -13.65
C MET A 74 -8.24 -17.16 -13.21
N ASP A 75 -7.04 -17.53 -13.67
CA ASP A 75 -5.80 -16.81 -13.32
C ASP A 75 -5.82 -15.36 -13.80
N LEU A 76 -6.33 -15.08 -15.01
CA LEU A 76 -6.50 -13.71 -15.49
C LEU A 76 -7.48 -12.90 -14.63
N THR A 77 -8.55 -13.54 -14.17
CA THR A 77 -9.57 -12.89 -13.33
C THR A 77 -8.99 -12.54 -11.95
N ILE A 78 -8.31 -13.48 -11.31
CA ILE A 78 -7.64 -13.27 -10.00
C ILE A 78 -6.58 -12.17 -10.11
N ASN A 79 -5.78 -12.17 -11.17
CA ASN A 79 -4.77 -11.14 -11.39
C ASN A 79 -5.39 -9.75 -11.57
N LYS A 80 -6.52 -9.65 -12.26
CA LYS A 80 -7.25 -8.39 -12.43
C LYS A 80 -7.83 -7.88 -11.11
N GLU A 81 -8.41 -8.76 -10.29
CA GLU A 81 -8.91 -8.41 -8.96
C GLU A 81 -7.78 -7.95 -8.04
N LEU A 82 -6.64 -8.64 -8.04
CA LEU A 82 -5.46 -8.25 -7.28
C LEU A 82 -4.94 -6.87 -7.72
N ILE A 83 -4.84 -6.61 -9.02
CA ILE A 83 -4.43 -5.30 -9.55
C ILE A 83 -5.39 -4.21 -9.09
N ASN A 84 -6.70 -4.46 -9.13
CA ASN A 84 -7.70 -3.49 -8.68
C ASN A 84 -7.56 -3.20 -7.18
N LEU A 85 -7.41 -4.24 -6.35
CA LEU A 85 -7.21 -4.09 -4.91
C LEU A 85 -5.94 -3.28 -4.60
N LEU A 86 -4.82 -3.60 -5.26
CA LEU A 86 -3.56 -2.86 -5.09
C LEU A 86 -3.70 -1.41 -5.55
N THR A 87 -4.45 -1.17 -6.63
CA THR A 87 -4.72 0.19 -7.13
C THR A 87 -5.58 0.98 -6.14
N GLU A 88 -6.58 0.35 -5.53
CA GLU A 88 -7.43 0.97 -4.51
C GLU A 88 -6.63 1.28 -3.24
N GLN A 89 -5.79 0.34 -2.78
CA GLN A 89 -4.89 0.57 -1.65
C GLN A 89 -3.92 1.73 -1.91
N LEU A 90 -3.35 1.83 -3.12
CA LEU A 90 -2.49 2.97 -3.49
C LEU A 90 -3.25 4.30 -3.43
N LYS A 91 -4.47 4.37 -3.98
CA LYS A 91 -5.30 5.58 -3.92
C LYS A 91 -5.65 5.97 -2.49
N GLU A 92 -5.93 5.00 -1.63
CA GLU A 92 -6.20 5.26 -0.22
C GLU A 92 -4.95 5.84 0.47
N LYS A 93 -3.77 5.26 0.23
CA LYS A 93 -2.49 5.75 0.76
C LYS A 93 -2.15 7.15 0.28
N ASP A 94 -2.38 7.46 -1.00
CA ASP A 94 -2.20 8.80 -1.56
C ASP A 94 -3.13 9.82 -0.89
N THR A 95 -4.37 9.42 -0.60
CA THR A 95 -5.34 10.28 0.11
C THR A 95 -4.91 10.53 1.55
N GLN A 96 -4.45 9.49 2.24
CA GLN A 96 -3.90 9.60 3.60
C GLN A 96 -2.66 10.51 3.65
N LEU A 97 -1.78 10.43 2.65
CA LEU A 97 -0.60 11.31 2.54
C LEU A 97 -1.00 12.77 2.36
N LYS A 98 -1.93 13.05 1.43
CA LYS A 98 -2.43 14.43 1.20
C LYS A 98 -3.04 15.04 2.46
N GLU A 99 -3.81 14.27 3.21
CA GLU A 99 -4.42 14.74 4.46
C GLU A 99 -3.36 15.00 5.54
N LYS A 100 -2.34 14.12 5.64
CA LYS A 100 -1.21 14.34 6.55
C LYS A 100 -0.39 15.57 6.19
N ASP A 101 -0.13 15.80 4.90
CA ASP A 101 0.57 17.00 4.43
C ASP A 101 -0.20 18.28 4.78
N LYS A 102 -1.53 18.25 4.66
CA LYS A 102 -2.40 19.35 5.07
C LYS A 102 -2.32 19.61 6.58
N GLN A 103 -2.38 18.56 7.39
CA GLN A 103 -2.22 18.66 8.86
C GLN A 103 -0.84 19.23 9.24
N ILE A 104 0.21 18.81 8.56
CA ILE A 104 1.57 19.34 8.76
C ILE A 104 1.62 20.83 8.43
N ALA A 105 1.03 21.26 7.31
CA ALA A 105 0.97 22.67 6.94
C ALA A 105 0.20 23.52 7.97
N GLU A 106 -0.92 23.02 8.48
CA GLU A 106 -1.70 23.69 9.53
C GLU A 106 -0.90 23.79 10.85
N LEU A 107 -0.21 22.73 11.26
CA LEU A 107 0.67 22.73 12.43
C LEU A 107 1.82 23.74 12.28
N HIS A 108 2.45 23.81 11.10
CA HIS A 108 3.48 24.81 10.83
C HIS A 108 2.96 26.24 10.97
N LYS A 109 1.77 26.52 10.45
CA LYS A 109 1.13 27.84 10.59
C LYS A 109 0.81 28.18 12.05
N LEU A 110 0.34 27.20 12.82
CA LEU A 110 0.10 27.38 14.26
C LEU A 110 1.40 27.67 15.01
N ILE A 111 2.48 26.93 14.72
CA ILE A 111 3.79 27.15 15.31
C ILE A 111 4.31 28.56 14.98
N GLU A 112 4.20 28.99 13.72
CA GLU A 112 4.60 30.34 13.30
C GLU A 112 3.84 31.43 14.07
N ASN A 113 2.52 31.29 14.17
CA ASN A 113 1.68 32.20 14.96
C ASN A 113 2.10 32.22 16.44
N SER A 114 2.33 31.05 17.05
CA SER A 114 2.79 30.96 18.44
C SER A 114 4.16 31.61 18.64
N GLN A 115 5.09 31.46 17.69
CA GLN A 115 6.40 32.12 17.76
C GLN A 115 6.29 33.65 17.66
N ILE A 116 5.39 34.17 16.83
CA ILE A 116 5.13 35.61 16.73
C ILE A 116 4.57 36.13 18.07
N LEU A 117 3.55 35.46 18.61
CA LEU A 117 2.94 35.83 19.89
C LEU A 117 3.96 35.82 21.04
N LEU A 118 4.80 34.79 21.11
CA LEU A 118 5.88 34.70 22.11
C LEU A 118 6.88 35.85 21.99
N LYS A 119 7.28 36.22 20.76
CA LYS A 119 8.18 37.37 20.54
C LYS A 119 7.52 38.70 20.94
N GLU A 120 6.23 38.87 20.68
CA GLU A 120 5.50 40.07 21.10
C GLU A 120 5.37 40.17 22.62
N GLU A 121 5.12 39.04 23.29
CA GLU A 121 5.02 38.99 24.75
C GLU A 121 6.39 39.26 25.41
N GLN A 122 7.47 38.70 24.88
CA GLN A 122 8.84 39.02 25.31
C GLN A 122 9.13 40.51 25.19
N LYS A 123 8.84 41.13 24.04
CA LYS A 123 9.04 42.58 23.84
C LYS A 123 8.23 43.43 24.82
N LYS A 124 7.01 43.02 25.16
CA LYS A 124 6.18 43.72 26.16
C LYS A 124 6.81 43.63 27.54
N ASN A 125 7.33 42.46 27.91
CA ASN A 125 8.01 42.26 29.19
C ASN A 125 9.30 43.08 29.29
N ASP A 126 10.13 43.07 28.24
CA ASP A 126 11.35 43.90 28.17
C ASP A 126 11.02 45.40 28.32
N ASN A 127 9.96 45.87 27.66
CA ASN A 127 9.50 47.25 27.81
C ASN A 127 9.04 47.53 29.24
N GLN A 128 8.31 46.62 29.88
CA GLN A 128 7.87 46.78 31.28
C GLN A 128 9.06 46.88 32.24
N ILE A 129 10.08 46.04 32.06
CA ILE A 129 11.31 46.10 32.86
C ILE A 129 11.99 47.45 32.66
N TYR A 130 12.19 47.87 31.40
CA TYR A 130 12.77 49.18 31.09
C TYR A 130 11.99 50.35 31.71
N LEU A 131 10.65 50.30 31.66
CA LEU A 131 9.78 51.28 32.31
C LEU A 131 9.96 51.29 33.83
N ALA A 132 10.01 50.12 34.46
CA ALA A 132 10.22 49.98 35.91
C ALA A 132 11.56 50.59 36.34
N ASP A 133 12.66 50.25 35.65
CA ASP A 133 13.99 50.80 35.91
C ASP A 133 14.00 52.33 35.76
N HIS A 134 13.34 52.86 34.73
CA HIS A 134 13.24 54.30 34.52
C HIS A 134 12.42 55.00 35.62
N PHE A 135 11.34 54.39 36.10
CA PHE A 135 10.58 54.94 37.24
C PHE A 135 11.38 54.92 38.53
N GLU A 136 12.13 53.86 38.81
CA GLU A 136 13.03 53.78 39.96
C GLU A 136 14.11 54.89 39.91
N GLU A 137 14.72 55.13 38.74
CA GLU A 137 15.68 56.22 38.58
C GLU A 137 15.05 57.60 38.84
N VAL A 138 13.83 57.82 38.35
CA VAL A 138 13.09 59.08 38.58
C VAL A 138 12.77 59.26 40.05
N ASP A 139 12.30 58.22 40.73
CA ASP A 139 11.97 58.27 42.16
C ASP A 139 13.22 58.59 43.01
N ASN A 140 14.35 57.95 42.70
CA ASN A 140 15.64 58.24 43.33
C ASN A 140 16.04 59.71 43.13
N LYS A 141 15.92 60.26 41.91
CA LYS A 141 16.20 61.69 41.64
C LYS A 141 15.26 62.62 42.41
N LEU A 142 13.98 62.27 42.52
CA LEU A 142 13.01 63.06 43.28
C LEU A 142 13.33 63.04 44.79
N GLN A 143 13.74 61.89 45.33
CA GLN A 143 14.19 61.77 46.70
C GLN A 143 15.44 62.62 46.96
N ASP A 144 16.45 62.55 46.10
CA ASP A 144 17.64 63.41 46.14
C ASP A 144 17.31 64.90 46.17
N ILE A 145 16.38 65.34 45.31
CA ILE A 145 15.92 66.73 45.26
C ILE A 145 15.23 67.11 46.57
N ARG A 146 14.37 66.23 47.10
CA ARG A 146 13.66 66.46 48.35
C ARG A 146 14.64 66.61 49.51
N GLU A 147 15.61 65.72 49.65
CA GLU A 147 16.64 65.78 50.67
C GLU A 147 17.47 67.07 50.57
N LYS A 148 17.89 67.45 49.34
CA LYS A 148 18.58 68.73 49.10
C LYS A 148 17.73 69.94 49.47
N MET A 149 16.42 69.90 49.26
CA MET A 149 15.51 70.97 49.67
C MET A 149 15.31 71.03 51.19
N GLU A 150 15.22 69.88 51.86
CA GLU A 150 15.12 69.79 53.32
C GLU A 150 16.40 70.29 54.00
N GLN A 151 17.59 69.89 53.51
CA GLN A 151 18.87 70.41 53.99
C GLN A 151 18.97 71.94 53.83
N LYS A 152 18.60 72.49 52.66
CA LYS A 152 18.58 73.94 52.46
C LYS A 152 17.62 74.67 53.41
N ARG A 153 16.49 74.04 53.76
CA ARG A 153 15.53 74.59 54.73
C ARG A 153 16.09 74.56 56.16
N SER A 154 16.70 73.44 56.58
CA SER A 154 17.33 73.34 57.90
C SER A 154 18.49 74.32 58.04
N ASP A 155 19.35 74.45 57.03
CA ASP A 155 20.48 75.38 57.03
C ASP A 155 20.04 76.84 57.15
N LYS A 156 18.99 77.24 56.41
CA LYS A 156 18.38 78.58 56.56
C LYS A 156 17.82 78.79 57.97
N LYS A 157 17.16 77.79 58.55
CA LYS A 157 16.62 77.86 59.92
C LYS A 157 17.75 78.03 60.94
N TYR A 158 18.83 77.27 60.79
CA TYR A 158 20.00 77.31 61.66
C TYR A 158 20.70 78.67 61.58
N LYS A 159 20.94 79.19 60.36
CA LYS A 159 21.51 80.52 60.16
C LYS A 159 20.64 81.63 60.75
N ASN A 160 19.32 81.61 60.53
CA ASN A 160 18.42 82.61 61.10
C ASN A 160 18.31 82.54 62.64
N GLY A 161 18.42 81.34 63.22
CA GLY A 161 18.46 81.15 64.67
C GLY A 161 19.76 81.68 65.30
N PHE A 162 20.90 81.39 64.66
CA PHE A 162 22.20 81.92 65.07
C PHE A 162 22.22 83.46 65.01
N PHE A 163 21.79 84.07 63.90
CA PHE A 163 21.75 85.53 63.79
C PHE A 163 20.87 86.22 64.86
N LYS A 164 19.81 85.57 65.35
CA LYS A 164 18.99 86.11 66.46
C LYS A 164 19.67 86.06 67.83
N ILE A 165 20.60 85.13 68.03
CA ILE A 165 21.33 84.96 69.30
C ILE A 165 22.47 85.98 69.40
N PHE A 166 23.11 86.30 68.28
CA PHE A 166 24.21 87.26 68.20
C PHE A 166 23.76 88.74 68.02
N SER A 167 22.45 89.00 67.89
CA SER A 167 21.90 90.36 67.74
C SER A 167 21.29 90.93 69.03
N LYS A 168 21.73 90.45 70.20
CA LYS A 168 21.29 90.91 71.53
C LYS A 168 22.49 91.44 72.30
#